data_AF-A0A0L0EYK9-F1
#
_entry.id   AF-A0A0L0EYK9-F1
#
_cell.length_a   1.000
_cell.length_b   1.000
_cell.length_c   1.000
_cell.angle_alpha   90.00
_cell.angle_beta   90.00
_cell.angle_gamma   90.00
#
_symmetry.space_group_name_H-M   'P 1'
#
loop_
_entity.id
_entity.type
_entity.pdbx_description
1 polymer ?
#
loop_
_entity_poly.entity_id
_entity_poly.type
_entity_poly.pdbx_seq_one_letter_code
_entity_poly.pdbx_strand_id
1 'polypeptide(L)'
;TRTQCTSLEWSEDHMVAGDDHGNITLWRTGMAKPQVIHTQHANVVNLVFMPMSGFARFLVLFGDGIELWDAQSGTKLSAVVGRKPGGAKERLVMKNVEWI
;
A
#
# COMPACT_ATOMS: atom_id res chain seq x y z
N THR A 1 1.64 19.68 13.88
CA THR A 1 1.81 18.26 14.26
C THR A 1 2.91 17.67 13.40
N ARG A 2 3.84 16.91 13.98
CA ARG A 2 4.96 16.32 13.25
C ARG A 2 4.51 14.96 12.74
N THR A 3 4.32 14.83 11.44
CA THR A 3 4.09 13.53 10.78
C THR A 3 5.35 12.67 10.90
N GLN A 4 5.19 11.40 11.26
CA GLN A 4 6.30 10.45 11.38
C GLN A 4 6.19 9.38 10.32
N CYS A 5 7.27 9.15 9.59
CA CYS A 5 7.40 8.00 8.71
C CYS A 5 7.49 6.74 9.58
N THR A 6 6.61 5.78 9.35
CA THR A 6 6.53 4.52 10.11
C THR A 6 7.08 3.34 9.34
N SER A 7 7.08 3.40 8.01
CA SER A 7 7.54 2.33 7.13
C SER A 7 8.02 2.90 5.81
N LEU A 8 9.05 2.28 5.22
CA LEU A 8 9.62 2.66 3.94
C LEU A 8 10.11 1.41 3.22
N GLU A 9 9.76 1.30 1.95
CA GLU A 9 10.14 0.20 1.07
C GLU A 9 10.50 0.73 -0.32
N TRP A 10 11.33 0.00 -1.05
CA TRP A 10 11.73 0.37 -2.40
C TRP A 10 11.83 -0.84 -3.34
N SER A 11 11.64 -0.58 -4.62
CA SER A 11 11.94 -1.48 -5.73
C SER A 11 13.04 -0.86 -6.61
N GLU A 12 13.20 -1.34 -7.84
CA GLU A 12 14.21 -0.80 -8.77
C GLU A 12 14.02 0.70 -9.05
N ASP A 13 12.79 1.13 -9.33
CA ASP A 13 12.47 2.48 -9.79
C ASP A 13 11.37 3.18 -8.97
N HIS A 14 10.80 2.51 -7.98
CA HIS A 14 9.78 3.05 -7.08
C HIS A 14 10.26 3.00 -5.62
N MET A 15 9.85 3.99 -4.84
CA MET A 15 9.97 3.96 -3.38
C MET A 15 8.62 4.38 -2.80
N VAL A 16 8.22 3.74 -1.72
CA VAL A 16 6.98 4.04 -1.00
C VAL A 16 7.30 4.22 0.48
N ALA A 17 6.65 5.19 1.10
CA ALA A 17 6.71 5.39 2.54
C ALA A 17 5.31 5.62 3.09
N GLY A 18 5.08 5.14 4.29
CA GLY A 18 3.85 5.29 5.04
C GLY A 18 4.08 6.13 6.28
N ASP A 19 3.03 6.82 6.73
CA ASP A 19 3.09 7.61 7.95
C ASP A 19 2.06 7.18 9.02
N ASP A 20 2.22 7.79 10.19
CA ASP A 20 1.34 7.62 11.35
C ASP A 20 -0.09 8.17 11.16
N HIS A 21 -0.35 8.85 10.05
CA HIS A 21 -1.65 9.37 9.67
C HIS A 21 -2.31 8.58 8.52
N GLY A 22 -1.70 7.47 8.08
CA GLY A 22 -2.24 6.64 7.00
C GLY A 22 -1.99 7.19 5.60
N ASN A 23 -1.16 8.23 5.45
CA ASN A 23 -0.77 8.71 4.12
C ASN A 23 0.33 7.83 3.54
N ILE A 24 0.30 7.70 2.22
CA ILE A 24 1.33 7.01 1.44
C ILE A 24 2.04 8.05 0.60
N THR A 25 3.36 8.12 0.70
CA THR A 25 4.19 8.91 -0.21
C THR A 25 4.89 7.97 -1.17
N LEU A 26 4.81 8.29 -2.47
CA LEU A 26 5.33 7.49 -3.54
C LEU A 26 6.33 8.31 -4.36
N TRP A 27 7.54 7.77 -4.51
CA TRP A 27 8.60 8.32 -5.37
C TRP A 27 8.83 7.40 -6.55
N ARG A 28 9.09 7.99 -7.71
CA ARG A 28 9.43 7.28 -8.95
C ARG A 28 10.67 7.90 -9.55
N THR A 29 11.60 7.08 -10.02
CA THR A 29 12.77 7.58 -10.73
C THR A 29 12.32 8.33 -12.00
N GLY A 30 12.91 9.50 -12.25
CA GLY A 30 12.53 10.37 -13.36
C GLY A 30 11.35 11.33 -13.09
N MET A 31 10.62 11.18 -11.98
CA MET A 31 9.64 12.19 -11.55
C MET A 31 10.28 13.24 -10.65
N ALA A 32 9.98 14.52 -10.90
CA ALA A 32 10.55 15.64 -10.15
C ALA A 32 9.96 15.80 -8.73
N LYS A 33 8.74 15.28 -8.49
CA LYS A 33 8.05 15.39 -7.20
C LYS A 33 7.42 14.06 -6.82
N PRO A 34 7.44 13.68 -5.53
CA PRO A 34 6.68 12.54 -5.05
C PRO A 34 5.18 12.80 -5.14
N GLN A 35 4.43 11.72 -5.28
CA GLN A 35 2.97 11.71 -5.14
C GLN A 35 2.63 11.39 -3.70
N VAL A 36 1.87 12.26 -3.03
CA VAL A 36 1.32 12.00 -1.70
C VAL A 36 -0.14 11.60 -1.87
N ILE A 37 -0.49 10.46 -1.30
CA ILE A 37 -1.82 9.87 -1.36
C ILE A 37 -2.39 9.88 0.06
N HIS A 38 -3.45 10.66 0.24
CA HIS A 38 -4.21 10.71 1.48
C HIS A 38 -5.25 9.60 1.47
N THR A 39 -5.19 8.71 2.47
CA THR A 39 -6.17 7.64 2.63
C THR A 39 -7.12 7.96 3.78
N GLN A 40 -8.21 7.19 3.89
CA GLN A 40 -9.13 7.27 5.04
C GLN A 40 -8.75 6.28 6.15
N HIS A 41 -7.60 5.60 6.02
CA HIS A 41 -7.15 4.57 6.94
C HIS A 41 -6.45 5.13 8.18
N ALA A 42 -6.28 4.24 9.17
CA ALA A 42 -5.40 4.49 10.30
C ALA A 42 -3.92 4.48 9.87
N ASN A 43 -3.01 4.57 10.85
CA ASN A 43 -1.56 4.58 10.62
C ASN A 43 -1.10 3.44 9.69
N VAL A 44 -0.11 3.72 8.85
CA VAL A 44 0.59 2.67 8.11
C VAL A 44 1.45 1.89 9.09
N VAL A 45 1.23 0.58 9.15
CA VAL A 45 1.95 -0.36 10.02
C VAL A 45 3.10 -1.00 9.26
N ASN A 46 2.88 -1.37 7.99
CA ASN A 46 3.92 -1.98 7.17
C ASN A 46 3.65 -1.80 5.67
N LEU A 47 4.72 -1.93 4.87
CA LEU A 47 4.72 -1.87 3.41
C LEU A 47 5.51 -3.06 2.88
N VAL A 48 5.11 -3.62 1.72
CA VAL A 48 5.88 -4.67 1.03
C VAL A 48 5.68 -4.56 -0.48
N PHE A 49 6.77 -4.54 -1.24
CA PHE A 49 6.72 -4.71 -2.71
C PHE A 49 6.59 -6.18 -3.11
N MET A 50 5.81 -6.44 -4.17
CA MET A 50 5.73 -7.77 -4.77
C MET A 50 6.89 -8.00 -5.75
N PRO A 51 7.56 -9.16 -5.73
CA PRO A 51 8.71 -9.47 -6.60
C PRO A 51 8.31 -9.86 -8.03
N MET A 52 7.22 -9.29 -8.58
CA MET A 52 6.75 -9.60 -9.93
C MET A 52 7.48 -8.73 -10.96
N SER A 53 8.09 -9.34 -11.98
CA SER A 53 8.74 -8.58 -13.04
C SER A 53 7.71 -7.75 -13.82
N GLY A 54 8.04 -6.50 -14.12
CA GLY A 54 7.24 -5.61 -14.95
C GLY A 54 6.02 -4.95 -14.28
N PHE A 55 5.67 -5.29 -13.04
CA PHE A 55 4.60 -4.61 -12.29
C PHE A 55 5.09 -4.14 -10.94
N ALA A 56 5.13 -2.82 -10.74
CA ALA A 56 5.40 -2.24 -9.43
C ALA A 56 4.11 -2.26 -8.60
N ARG A 57 3.84 -3.36 -7.89
CA ARG A 57 2.71 -3.48 -6.96
C ARG A 57 3.21 -3.61 -5.53
N PHE A 58 2.47 -3.03 -4.59
CA PHE A 58 2.80 -3.10 -3.18
C PHE A 58 1.56 -3.31 -2.32
N LEU A 59 1.76 -3.97 -1.19
CA LEU A 59 0.76 -4.09 -0.14
C LEU A 59 1.02 -3.02 0.93
N VAL A 60 -0.07 -2.46 1.43
CA VAL A 60 -0.07 -1.55 2.57
C VAL A 60 -0.86 -2.21 3.68
N LEU A 61 -0.21 -2.44 4.81
CA LEU A 61 -0.87 -2.85 6.05
C LEU A 61 -1.15 -1.59 6.86
N PHE A 62 -2.44 -1.28 7.03
CA PHE A 62 -2.93 -0.27 7.94
C PHE A 62 -3.32 -0.89 9.28
N GLY A 63 -3.53 -0.07 10.29
CA GLY A 63 -4.07 -0.53 11.58
C GLY A 63 -5.47 -1.16 11.49
N ASP A 64 -6.24 -0.85 10.44
CA ASP A 64 -7.63 -1.25 10.25
C ASP A 64 -7.89 -2.13 9.01
N GLY A 65 -6.85 -2.44 8.21
CA GLY A 65 -7.02 -3.23 6.99
C GLY A 65 -5.74 -3.40 6.18
N ILE A 66 -5.85 -4.12 5.07
CA ILE A 66 -4.76 -4.31 4.11
C ILE A 66 -5.24 -3.84 2.75
N GLU A 67 -4.41 -3.14 1.98
CA GLU A 67 -4.75 -2.73 0.62
C GLU A 67 -3.64 -3.09 -0.36
N LEU A 68 -4.04 -3.40 -1.60
CA LEU A 68 -3.16 -3.63 -2.73
C LEU A 68 -3.16 -2.41 -3.64
N TRP A 69 -1.96 -1.94 -3.97
CA TRP A 69 -1.73 -0.73 -4.73
C TRP A 69 -0.86 -0.97 -5.95
N ASP A 70 -1.10 -0.18 -6.98
CA ASP A 70 -0.23 -0.03 -8.15
C ASP A 70 0.66 1.19 -7.93
N ALA A 71 1.98 0.98 -7.93
CA ALA A 71 2.95 2.04 -7.70
C ALA A 71 3.20 2.91 -8.93
N GLN A 72 2.93 2.38 -10.12
CA GLN A 72 3.11 3.12 -11.36
C GLN A 72 2.06 4.23 -11.46
N SER A 73 0.79 3.93 -11.20
CA SER A 73 -0.31 4.90 -11.25
C SER A 73 -0.61 5.56 -9.89
N GLY A 74 -0.12 5.00 -8.79
CA GLY A 74 -0.49 5.42 -7.44
C GLY A 74 -1.97 5.17 -7.16
N THR A 75 -2.56 4.12 -7.74
CA THR A 75 -3.98 3.79 -7.56
C THR A 75 -4.16 2.51 -6.74
N LYS A 76 -5.18 2.50 -5.90
CA LYS A 76 -5.65 1.29 -5.21
C LYS A 76 -6.23 0.30 -6.20
N LEU A 77 -5.70 -0.92 -6.21
CA LEU A 77 -6.18 -2.05 -7.02
C LEU A 77 -7.27 -2.85 -6.30
N SER A 78 -7.10 -3.07 -5.00
CA SER A 78 -8.07 -3.82 -4.19
C SER A 78 -7.89 -3.54 -2.69
N ALA A 79 -8.97 -3.68 -1.93
CA ALA A 79 -8.93 -3.67 -0.47
C ALA A 79 -9.15 -5.09 0.07
N VAL A 80 -8.26 -5.52 0.95
CA VAL A 80 -8.38 -6.71 1.78
C VAL A 80 -8.81 -6.26 3.17
N VAL A 81 -10.12 -6.22 3.42
CA VAL A 81 -10.65 -5.84 4.73
C VAL A 81 -10.25 -6.91 5.75
N GLY A 82 -9.42 -6.51 6.72
CA GLY A 82 -9.00 -7.33 7.83
C GLY A 82 -10.16 -7.57 8.81
N ARG A 83 -10.18 -8.75 9.41
CA ARG A 83 -11.17 -9.21 10.39
C ARG A 83 -11.50 -8.14 11.45
N LYS A 84 -12.79 -7.86 11.65
CA LYS A 84 -13.26 -7.34 12.95
C LYS A 84 -12.98 -8.40 14.03
N PRO A 85 -12.51 -8.03 15.23
CA PRO A 85 -12.48 -8.97 16.36
C PRO A 85 -13.94 -9.38 16.65
N GLY A 86 -14.28 -10.64 16.35
CA GLY A 86 -15.63 -11.20 16.50
C GLY A 86 -16.48 -11.31 15.23
N GLY A 87 -16.00 -10.89 14.05
CA GLY A 87 -16.75 -10.96 12.79
C GLY A 87 -16.48 -12.23 11.98
N ALA A 88 -17.52 -12.77 11.32
CA ALA A 88 -17.46 -13.93 10.45
C ALA A 88 -16.35 -13.81 9.38
N LYS A 89 -15.79 -14.96 8.98
CA LYS A 89 -14.74 -15.06 7.95
C LYS A 89 -15.29 -14.56 6.61
N GLU A 90 -15.02 -13.33 6.22
CA GLU A 90 -15.26 -12.91 4.84
C GLU A 90 -14.15 -13.46 3.95
N ARG A 91 -14.56 -14.16 2.89
CA ARG A 91 -13.67 -14.80 1.92
C ARG A 91 -13.03 -13.71 1.07
N LEU A 92 -11.70 -13.72 1.03
CA LEU A 92 -10.87 -12.96 0.10
C LEU A 92 -11.38 -13.19 -1.33
N VAL A 93 -11.92 -12.16 -1.97
CA VAL A 93 -12.15 -12.17 -3.42
C VAL A 93 -11.04 -11.34 -4.06
N MET A 94 -9.89 -11.97 -4.28
CA MET A 94 -8.92 -11.44 -5.24
C MET A 94 -9.51 -11.62 -6.64
N LYS A 95 -10.25 -10.62 -7.13
CA LYS A 95 -10.55 -10.57 -8.56
C LYS A 95 -9.25 -10.16 -9.26
N ASN A 96 -8.78 -10.99 -10.19
CA ASN A 96 -7.65 -10.74 -11.09
C ASN A 96 -6.23 -10.88 -10.51
N VAL A 97 -6.03 -11.80 -9.57
CA VAL A 97 -4.67 -12.28 -9.26
C VAL A 97 -4.55 -13.70 -9.81
N GLU A 98 -4.11 -13.80 -11.07
CA GLU A 98 -3.60 -15.06 -11.59
C GLU A 98 -2.23 -15.30 -10.96
N TRP A 99 -2.16 -16.29 -10.08
CA TRP A 99 -0.90 -16.82 -9.59
C TRP A 99 -0.36 -17.74 -10.68
N ILE A 100 0.72 -17.33 -11.35
CA ILE A 100 1.55 -18.22 -12.16
C ILE A 100 2.56 -18.88 -11.23
#